data_AF-A0AAF1A4T9-F1
#
_entry.id   AF-A0AAF1A4T9-F1
#
_cell.length_a   1.000
_cell.length_b   1.000
_cell.length_c   1.000
_cell.angle_alpha   90.00
_cell.angle_beta   90.00
_cell.angle_gamma   90.00
#
_symmetry.space_group_name_H-M   'P 1'
#
loop_
_entity.id
_entity.type
_entity.pdbx_description
1 polymer ?
#
loop_
_entity_poly.entity_id
_entity_poly.type
_entity_poly.pdbx_seq_one_letter_code
_entity_poly.pdbx_strand_id
1 'polypeptide(L)' 'WGLEHRLASIRLIAPPISKPEATRFEIRVPGADSNPYLVLSTIILLGLRGIERKLKISHPP' A
#
# COMPACT_ATOMS: atom_id res chain seq x y z
N TRP A 1 -5.51 3.92 4.75
CA TRP A 1 -5.60 2.88 3.71
C TRP A 1 -7.06 2.53 3.57
N GLY A 2 -7.50 1.95 2.46
CA GLY A 2 -8.89 1.52 2.36
C GLY A 2 -9.10 0.42 1.34
N LEU A 3 -10.09 -0.42 1.59
CA LEU A 3 -10.48 -1.48 0.68
C LEU A 3 -11.16 -0.86 -0.53
N GLU A 4 -10.50 -0.92 -1.69
CA GLU A 4 -11.02 -0.41 -2.96
C GLU A 4 -11.38 1.09 -2.97
N HIS A 5 -10.90 1.83 -1.97
CA HIS A 5 -11.18 3.24 -1.79
C HIS A 5 -10.22 4.11 -2.63
N ARG A 6 -10.71 4.67 -3.74
CA ARG A 6 -9.88 5.42 -4.71
C ARG A 6 -9.31 6.74 -4.17
N LEU A 7 -9.93 7.31 -3.14
CA LEU A 7 -9.46 8.53 -2.48
C LEU A 7 -8.47 8.23 -1.33
N ALA A 8 -8.24 6.96 -0.98
CA ALA A 8 -7.27 6.61 0.07
C ALA A 8 -5.85 6.70 -0.49
N SER A 9 -4.90 7.17 0.34
CA SER A 9 -3.48 7.24 0.00
C SER A 9 -2.87 5.86 -0.36
N ILE A 10 -3.37 4.81 0.29
CA ILE A 10 -3.05 3.41 -0.02
C ILE A 10 -4.39 2.70 -0.23
N ARG A 11 -4.61 2.19 -1.44
CA ARG A 11 -5.78 1.37 -1.78
C ARG A 11 -5.39 -0.09 -1.74
N LEU A 12 -6.13 -0.89 -0.99
CA LEU A 12 -6.02 -2.34 -1.02
C LEU A 12 -6.98 -2.88 -2.07
N ILE A 13 -6.45 -3.61 -3.04
CA ILE A 13 -7.24 -4.36 -4.03
C ILE A 13 -7.21 -5.82 -3.61
N ALA A 14 -8.39 -6.38 -3.31
CA ALA A 14 -8.53 -7.72 -2.75
C ALA A 14 -9.92 -8.31 -3.10
N PRO A 15 -10.14 -9.63 -2.87
CA PRO A 15 -11.46 -10.23 -2.97
C PRO A 15 -12.53 -9.46 -2.17
N PRO A 16 -13.79 -9.40 -2.66
CA PRO A 16 -14.34 -10.13 -3.80
C PRO A 16 -14.09 -9.47 -5.17
N ILE A 17 -13.42 -8.32 -5.22
CA ILE A 17 -13.32 -7.47 -6.42
C ILE A 17 -12.21 -7.95 -7.36
N SER A 18 -11.17 -8.56 -6.81
CA SER A 18 -10.14 -9.28 -7.57
C SER A 18 -10.08 -10.75 -7.16
N LYS A 19 -9.46 -11.58 -8.01
CA LYS A 19 -9.07 -12.93 -7.61
C LYS A 19 -8.09 -12.86 -6.43
N PRO A 20 -8.06 -13.85 -5.52
CA PRO A 20 -7.14 -13.86 -4.37
C PRO A 20 -5.67 -13.66 -4.76
N GLU A 21 -5.24 -14.22 -5.88
CA GLU A 21 -3.86 -14.14 -6.38
C GLU A 21 -3.49 -12.74 -6.90
N ALA A 22 -4.49 -11.90 -7.19
CA ALA A 22 -4.31 -10.54 -7.67
C ALA A 22 -4.32 -9.49 -6.54
N THR A 23 -4.33 -9.93 -5.28
CA THR A 23 -4.33 -9.05 -4.10
C THR A 23 -3.07 -8.19 -4.08
N ARG A 24 -3.23 -6.86 -4.00
CA ARG A 24 -2.11 -5.93 -4.05
C ARG A 24 -2.44 -4.59 -3.40
N PHE A 25 -1.39 -3.84 -3.07
CA PHE A 25 -1.49 -2.45 -2.69
C PHE A 25 -1.28 -1.53 -3.89
N GLU A 26 -2.13 -0.51 -4.00
CA GLU A 26 -1.95 0.62 -4.90
C GLU A 26 -1.56 1.83 -4.04
N ILE A 27 -0.31 2.27 -4.14
CA ILE A 27 0.21 3.41 -3.36
C ILE A 27 0.10 4.65 -4.24
N ARG A 28 -0.80 5.56 -3.87
CA ARG A 28 -1.31 6.64 -4.74
C ARG A 28 -0.73 8.01 -4.43
N VAL A 29 0.17 8.09 -3.44
CA VAL A 29 0.81 9.34 -2.99
C VAL A 29 1.93 9.84 -3.91
N PRO A 30 2.83 8.97 -4.42
CA PRO A 30 3.94 9.44 -5.26
C PRO A 30 3.44 10.07 -6.56
N GLY A 31 3.95 11.26 -6.88
CA GLY A 31 3.71 11.95 -8.14
C GLY A 31 4.67 11.49 -9.25
N ALA A 32 4.37 11.85 -10.49
CA ALA A 32 5.22 11.54 -11.65
C ALA A 32 6.57 12.30 -11.66
N ASP A 33 6.68 13.35 -10.83
CA ASP A 33 7.86 14.16 -10.59
C ASP A 33 8.85 13.53 -9.58
N SER A 34 8.46 12.42 -8.94
CA SER A 34 9.29 11.73 -7.94
C SER A 34 10.34 10.82 -8.56
N ASN A 35 11.47 10.61 -7.87
CA ASN A 35 12.47 9.63 -8.29
C ASN A 35 11.94 8.19 -8.07
N PRO A 36 11.75 7.37 -9.12
CA PRO A 36 11.12 6.06 -9.01
C PRO A 36 11.92 5.08 -8.14
N TYR A 37 13.26 5.16 -8.17
CA TYR A 37 14.11 4.31 -7.35
C TYR A 37 13.88 4.58 -5.86
N LEU A 38 13.87 5.85 -5.46
CA LEU A 38 13.63 6.23 -4.06
C LEU A 38 12.22 5.85 -3.60
N VAL A 39 11.22 6.04 -4.45
CA VAL A 39 9.82 5.67 -4.15
C VAL A 39 9.70 4.17 -3.90
N LEU A 40 10.16 3.33 -4.83
CA LEU A 40 10.10 1.87 -4.71
C LEU A 40 10.91 1.35 -3.51
N SER A 41 12.13 1.83 -3.31
CA SER A 41 12.96 1.45 -2.17
C SER A 41 12.29 1.80 -0.84
N THR A 42 11.69 3.00 -0.73
CA THR A 42 11.01 3.45 0.49
C THR A 42 9.79 2.60 0.79
N ILE A 43 8.97 2.31 -0.22
CA ILE A 43 7.77 1.48 -0.08
C ILE A 43 8.12 0.11 0.51
N ILE A 44 9.13 -0.56 -0.07
CA ILE A 44 9.57 -1.90 0.37
C ILE A 44 10.13 -1.83 1.79
N LEU A 45 11.04 -0.89 2.07
CA LEU A 45 11.69 -0.78 3.38
C LEU A 45 10.69 -0.48 4.50
N LEU A 46 9.74 0.42 4.27
CA LEU A 46 8.71 0.73 5.27
C LEU A 46 7.73 -0.43 5.50
N GLY A 47 7.41 -1.19 4.44
CA GLY A 47 6.63 -2.42 4.56
C GLY A 47 7.35 -3.46 5.43
N LEU A 48 8.62 -3.72 5.15
CA LEU A 48 9.46 -4.63 5.93
C LEU A 48 9.58 -4.19 7.40
N ARG A 49 9.84 -2.90 7.64
CA ARG A 49 9.90 -2.32 9.00
C ARG A 49 8.58 -2.53 9.76
N GLY A 50 7.44 -2.42 9.09
CA GLY A 50 6.13 -2.67 9.67
C GLY A 50 5.95 -4.11 10.14
N ILE A 51 6.42 -5.06 9.31
CA ILE A 51 6.40 -6.50 9.61
C ILE A 51 7.33 -6.82 10.79
N GLU A 52 8.60 -6.39 10.71
CA GLU A 52 9.62 -6.64 11.73
C GLU A 52 9.21 -6.12 13.11
N ARG A 53 8.64 -4.91 13.15
CA ARG A 53 8.22 -4.26 14.40
C ARG A 53 6.79 -4.61 14.80
N LYS A 54 6.09 -5.45 14.04
CA LYS A 54 4.68 -5.82 14.26
C LYS A 54 3.79 -4.58 14.52
N LEU A 55 3.96 -3.55 13.71
CA LEU A 55 3.25 -2.27 13.92
C LEU A 55 1.75 -2.48 13.79
N LYS A 56 0.99 -2.02 14.80
CA LYS A 56 -0.47 -2.07 14.77
C LYS A 56 -1.01 -0.96 13.86
N ILE A 57 -1.95 -1.33 13.00
CA ILE A 57 -2.72 -0.36 12.22
C ILE A 57 -3.85 0.15 13.11
N SER A 58 -3.87 1.46 13.38
CA SER A 58 -4.78 2.05 14.36
C SER A 58 -6.21 2.29 13.85
N HIS A 59 -6.42 2.31 12.53
CA HIS A 59 -7.71 2.62 11.91
C HIS A 59 -8.11 1.53 10.90
N PRO A 60 -9.40 1.17 10.84
CA PRO A 60 -9.92 0.20 9.88
C PRO A 60 -9.76 0.69 8.42
N PRO A 61 -9.89 -0.22 7.43
CA PRO A 61 -9.96 0.14 6.01
C PRO A 61 -11.18 1.01 5.67
#